data_AF-A0A0R3MBJ5-F1
#
_entry.id   AF-A0A0R3MBJ5-F1
#
_cell.length_a   1.000
_cell.length_b   1.000
_cell.length_c   1.000
_cell.angle_alpha   90.00
_cell.angle_beta   90.00
_cell.angle_gamma   90.00
#
_symmetry.space_group_name_H-M   'P 1'
#
loop_
_entity.id
_entity.type
_entity.pdbx_description
1 polymer ?
#
loop_
_entity_poly.entity_id
_entity_poly.type
_entity_poly.pdbx_seq_one_letter_code
_entity_poly.pdbx_strand_id
1 'polypeptide(L)'
;MVEAGLRPKTVRDAKLAPVRAILQWGVQKLLLAENVAEKVTIDVRAKQGEKKRSFTDEEDRLILRAALKERDPVRRWVPWIGA
;
A
#
# COMPACT_ATOMS: atom_id res chain seq x y z
N MET A 1 0.73 13.99 14.07
CA MET A 1 0.63 13.15 12.84
C MET A 1 -0.40 12.04 13.00
N VAL A 2 -0.28 11.17 14.01
CA VAL A 2 -1.33 10.17 14.32
C VAL A 2 -2.62 10.87 14.77
N GLU A 3 -2.50 11.92 15.59
CA GLU A 3 -3.61 12.79 16.01
C GLU A 3 -4.27 13.56 14.85
N ALA A 4 -3.56 13.73 13.73
CA ALA A 4 -4.09 14.35 12.51
C ALA A 4 -4.85 13.33 11.62
N GLY A 5 -5.17 12.15 12.13
CA GLY A 5 -5.90 11.09 11.42
C GLY A 5 -5.09 10.35 10.34
N LEU A 6 -3.77 10.57 10.25
CA LEU A 6 -2.95 9.85 9.28
C LEU A 6 -2.84 8.38 9.67
N ARG A 7 -3.07 7.49 8.69
CA ARG A 7 -2.87 6.06 8.88
C ARG A 7 -1.41 5.79 9.27
N PRO A 8 -1.15 4.91 10.26
CA PRO A 8 0.20 4.58 10.70
C PRO A 8 1.12 4.12 9.56
N LYS A 9 0.58 3.33 8.62
CA LYS A 9 1.30 2.92 7.40
C LYS A 9 1.78 4.13 6.59
N THR A 10 0.92 5.14 6.43
CA THR A 10 1.27 6.38 5.72
C THR A 10 2.36 7.16 6.45
N VAL A 11 2.30 7.24 7.78
CA VAL A 11 3.35 7.91 8.56
C VAL A 11 4.69 7.18 8.43
N ARG A 12 4.70 5.85 8.58
CA ARG A 12 5.92 5.04 8.45
C ARG A 12 6.51 5.11 7.04
N ASP A 13 5.70 4.78 6.03
CA ASP A 13 6.19 4.56 4.68
C ASP A 13 6.43 5.89 3.93
N ALA A 14 5.58 6.90 4.12
CA ALA A 14 5.64 8.14 3.36
C ALA A 14 6.30 9.32 4.09
N LYS A 15 6.36 9.30 5.44
CA LYS A 15 6.93 10.41 6.22
C LYS A 15 8.25 10.03 6.90
N LEU A 16 8.33 8.84 7.48
CA LEU A 16 9.54 8.41 8.19
C LEU A 16 10.60 7.82 7.25
N ALA A 17 10.20 7.04 6.25
CA ALA A 17 11.15 6.41 5.32
C ALA A 17 12.05 7.41 4.56
N PRO A 18 11.55 8.54 4.02
CA PRO A 18 12.40 9.52 3.36
C PRO A 18 13.42 10.17 4.31
N VAL A 19 13.00 10.49 5.53
CA VAL A 19 13.89 11.08 6.56
C VAL A 19 15.00 10.10 6.91
N ARG A 20 14.66 8.82 7.11
CA ARG A 20 15.62 7.76 7.36
C ARG A 20 16.61 7.60 6.22
N ALA A 21 16.15 7.68 4.96
CA ALA A 21 17.02 7.59 3.79
C ALA A 21 18.02 8.75 3.71
N ILE A 22 17.58 9.99 3.94
CA ILE A 22 18.46 11.18 3.91
C ILE A 22 19.51 11.11 5.03
N LEU A 23 19.09 10.76 6.25
CA LEU A 23 20.01 10.61 7.37
C LEU A 23 21.00 9.46 7.15
N GLN A 24 20.55 8.36 6.57
CA GLN A 24 21.43 7.25 6.21
C GLN A 24 22.47 7.65 5.18
N TRP A 25 22.08 8.45 4.17
CA TRP A 25 23.01 9.00 3.21
C TRP A 25 24.05 9.89 3.89
N GLY A 26 23.65 10.71 4.87
CA GLY A 26 24.57 11.53 5.66
C GLY A 26 25.60 10.71 6.44
N VAL A 27 25.17 9.59 7.04
CA VAL A 27 26.08 8.64 7.71
C VAL A 27 27.07 8.01 6.71
N GLN A 28 26.59 7.58 5.55
CA GLN A 28 27.45 7.00 4.50
C GLN A 28 28.50 7.99 3.97
N LYS A 29 28.17 9.28 3.98
CA LYS A 29 29.08 10.37 3.59
C LYS A 29 29.95 10.88 4.74
N LEU A 30 29.89 10.24 5.92
CA LEU A 30 30.61 10.65 7.14
C LEU A 30 30.27 12.07 7.61
N LEU A 31 29.11 12.60 7.18
CA LEU A 31 28.58 13.89 7.63
C LEU A 31 27.85 13.78 8.96
N LEU A 32 27.42 12.56 9.32
CA LEU A 32 26.72 12.23 10.56
C LEU A 32 27.34 10.97 11.18
N ALA A 33 27.41 10.93 12.51
CA ALA A 33 27.92 9.76 13.23
C ALA A 33 26.92 8.59 13.26
N GLU A 34 25.62 8.89 13.35
CA GLU A 34 24.57 7.87 13.35
C GLU A 34 23.25 8.39 12.78
N ASN A 35 22.38 7.46 12.36
CA ASN A 35 21.04 7.76 11.86
C ASN A 35 20.01 7.70 12.99
N VAL A 36 19.61 8.87 13.48
CA VAL A 36 18.65 9.00 14.60
C VAL A 36 17.26 8.45 14.24
N ALA A 37 16.86 8.49 12.96
CA ALA A 37 15.56 7.99 12.51
C ALA A 37 15.49 6.46 12.41
N GLU A 38 16.61 5.75 12.55
CA GLU A 38 16.63 4.29 12.56
C GLU A 38 15.98 3.73 13.84
N LYS A 39 16.22 4.38 14.98
CA LYS A 39 15.70 3.99 16.30
C LYS A 39 14.21 4.30 16.49
N VAL A 40 13.62 5.07 15.57
CA VAL A 40 12.19 5.42 15.62
C VAL A 40 11.36 4.31 14.97
N THR A 41 10.73 3.49 15.80
CA THR A 41 9.79 2.46 15.35
C THR A 41 8.38 2.86 15.73
N ILE A 42 7.49 2.91 14.72
CA ILE A 42 6.06 3.13 14.93
C ILE A 42 5.41 1.75 14.92
N ASP A 43 5.21 1.17 16.11
CA ASP A 43 4.40 -0.03 16.28
C ASP A 43 2.93 0.40 16.42
N VAL A 44 2.16 0.23 15.35
CA VAL A 44 0.71 0.36 15.44
C VAL A 44 0.10 -0.90 14.88
N ARG A 45 -0.53 -1.66 15.78
CA ARG A 45 -1.35 -2.83 15.43
C ARG A 45 -2.39 -2.38 14.40
N ALA A 46 -2.27 -2.88 13.18
CA ALA A 46 -3.29 -2.68 12.17
C ALA A 46 -4.60 -3.32 12.69
N LYS A 47 -5.72 -2.59 12.65
CA LYS A 47 -7.03 -3.19 12.89
C LYS A 47 -7.22 -4.32 11.86
N GLN A 48 -7.31 -5.55 12.35
CA GLN A 48 -7.75 -6.70 11.55
C GLN A 48 -9.13 -6.36 10.98
N GLY A 49 -9.24 -6.13 9.68
CA GLY A 49 -10.51 -5.79 9.01
C GLY A 49 -10.43 -4.75 7.90
N GLU A 50 -9.39 -3.91 7.86
CA GLU A 50 -9.19 -2.93 6.76
C GLU A 50 -8.50 -3.52 5.51
N LYS A 51 -8.33 -4.85 5.46
CA LYS A 51 -7.83 -5.50 4.25
C LYS A 51 -8.98 -5.49 3.24
N LYS A 52 -8.75 -4.92 2.04
CA LYS A 52 -9.72 -5.05 0.94
C LYS A 52 -10.07 -6.52 0.80
N ARG A 53 -11.35 -6.85 1.02
CA ARG A 53 -11.86 -8.22 0.88
C ARG A 53 -11.62 -8.64 -0.55
N SER A 54 -11.00 -9.79 -0.76
CA SER A 54 -11.01 -10.42 -2.07
C SER A 54 -12.44 -10.81 -2.42
N PHE A 55 -12.75 -10.85 -3.71
CA PHE A 55 -14.01 -11.40 -4.18
C PHE A 55 -14.07 -12.90 -3.85
N THR A 56 -15.28 -13.41 -3.63
CA THR A 56 -15.51 -14.86 -3.56
C THR A 56 -15.58 -15.44 -4.97
N ASP A 57 -15.36 -16.75 -5.11
CA ASP A 57 -15.51 -17.43 -6.40
C ASP A 57 -16.88 -17.22 -7.07
N GLU A 58 -17.93 -17.04 -6.26
CA GLU A 58 -19.28 -16.74 -6.75
C GLU A 58 -19.38 -15.32 -7.30
N GLU A 59 -18.80 -14.34 -6.59
CA GLU A 59 -18.72 -12.94 -7.02
C GLU A 59 -17.86 -12.81 -8.29
N ASP A 60 -16.73 -13.51 -8.36
CA ASP A 60 -15.86 -13.53 -9.52
C ASP A 60 -16.56 -14.14 -10.75
N ARG A 61 -17.24 -15.28 -10.59
CA ARG A 61 -18.04 -15.87 -11.68
C ARG A 61 -19.13 -14.90 -12.16
N LEU A 62 -19.78 -14.18 -11.25
CA LEU A 62 -20.81 -13.20 -11.61
C LEU A 62 -20.21 -12.04 -12.40
N ILE A 63 -19.10 -11.47 -11.93
CA ILE A 63 -18.39 -10.37 -12.59
C ILE A 63 -17.90 -10.78 -13.97
N LEU A 64 -17.25 -11.95 -14.09
CA LEU A 64 -16.72 -12.46 -15.36
C LEU A 64 -17.85 -12.74 -16.37
N ARG A 65 -18.97 -13.34 -15.92
CA ARG A 65 -20.15 -13.55 -16.78
C ARG A 65 -20.79 -12.25 -17.23
N ALA A 66 -20.87 -11.25 -16.37
CA ALA A 66 -21.38 -9.93 -16.73
C ALA A 66 -20.45 -9.25 -17.75
N ALA A 67 -19.14 -9.30 -17.51
CA ALA A 67 -18.16 -8.70 -18.40
C ALA A 67 -18.08 -9.38 -19.77
N LEU A 68 -18.35 -10.69 -19.88
CA LEU A 68 -18.47 -11.38 -21.16
C LEU A 68 -19.66 -10.91 -22.02
N LYS A 69 -20.71 -10.35 -21.40
CA LYS A 69 -21.89 -9.83 -22.11
C LYS A 69 -21.70 -8.41 -22.64
N GLU A 70 -20.59 -7.74 -22.29
CA GLU A 70 -20.26 -6.42 -22.81
C GLU A 70 -20.12 -6.45 -24.34
N ARG A 71 -20.68 -5.46 -25.02
CA ARG A 71 -20.68 -5.36 -26.48
C ARG A 71 -19.64 -4.37 -26.99
N ASP A 72 -19.27 -3.39 -26.16
CA ASP A 72 -18.19 -2.46 -26.48
C ASP A 72 -16.83 -3.19 -26.35
N PRO A 73 -16.10 -3.40 -27.47
CA PRO A 73 -14.84 -4.13 -27.46
C PRO A 73 -13.76 -3.45 -26.60
N VAL A 74 -13.83 -2.13 -26.39
CA VAL A 74 -12.88 -1.40 -25.54
C VAL A 74 -13.14 -1.66 -24.05
N ARG A 75 -14.37 -2.03 -23.69
CA ARG A 75 -14.78 -2.32 -22.31
C ARG A 75 -14.73 -3.80 -21.97
N ARG A 76 -14.70 -4.69 -22.97
CA ARG A 76 -14.68 -6.16 -22.82
C ARG A 76 -13.28 -6.77 -22.66
N TRP A 77 -12.47 -6.22 -21.76
CA TRP A 77 -11.12 -6.74 -21.49
C TRP A 77 -11.05 -7.58 -20.21
N VAL A 78 -11.94 -7.33 -19.25
CA VAL A 78 -11.89 -7.94 -17.90
C VAL A 78 -11.85 -9.48 -17.93
N PRO A 79 -12.67 -10.18 -18.76
CA PRO A 79 -12.62 -11.65 -18.81
C PRO A 79 -11.29 -12.22 -19.32
N TRP A 80 -10.44 -11.42 -19.97
CA TRP A 80 -9.22 -11.91 -20.61
C TRP A 80 -8.03 -11.91 -19.65
N ILE A 81 -8.12 -11.15 -18.57
CA ILE A 81 -7.07 -11.02 -17.55
C ILE A 81 -7.32 -11.98 -16.38
N GLY A 82 -8.59 -12.33 -16.11
CA GLY A 82 -9.00 -13.19 -15.00
C GLY A 82 -9.52 -14.58 -15.39
N ALA A 83 -9.42 -14.98 -16.66
CA ALA A 83 -9.81 -16.31 -17.13
C ALA A 83 -8.76 -17.38 -16.83
#